data_AF-A0A072TDB0-F1
#
_entry.id   AF-A0A072TDB0-F1
#
_cell.length_a   1.000
_cell.length_b   1.000
_cell.length_c   1.000
_cell.angle_alpha   90.00
_cell.angle_beta   90.00
_cell.angle_gamma   90.00
#
_symmetry.space_group_name_H-M   'P 1'
#
loop_
_entity.id
_entity.type
_entity.pdbx_description
1 polymer ?
#
loop_
_entity_poly.entity_id
_entity_poly.type
_entity_poly.pdbx_seq_one_letter_code
_entity_poly.pdbx_strand_id
1 'polypeptide(L)' 'METQVQILSRMYPCKECADHFKEVLRSNPVQAGSHAEFSQWLCHVHNVVNRSIGKPIFP' A
#
# COMPACT_ATOMS: atom_id res chain seq x y z
N MET A 1 -15.62 -10.61 2.30
CA MET A 1 -14.79 -10.81 1.09
C MET A 1 -13.60 -9.87 1.22
N GLU A 2 -12.43 -10.39 1.53
CA GLU A 2 -11.23 -9.56 1.73
C GLU A 2 -10.58 -9.29 0.38
N THR A 3 -10.15 -8.05 0.13
CA THR A 3 -9.40 -7.74 -1.09
C THR A 3 -7.97 -8.30 -0.99
N GLN A 4 -7.35 -8.65 -2.12
CA GLN A 4 -5.96 -9.14 -2.18
C GLN A 4 -4.98 -8.28 -1.35
N VAL A 5 -5.22 -6.96 -1.35
CA VAL A 5 -4.44 -5.95 -0.61
C VAL A 5 -4.56 -6.12 0.91
N GLN A 6 -5.75 -6.46 1.42
CA GLN A 6 -5.94 -6.69 2.86
C GLN A 6 -5.21 -7.95 3.32
N ILE A 7 -5.20 -9.01 2.49
CA ILE A 7 -4.44 -10.24 2.77
C ILE A 7 -2.94 -9.93 2.82
N LEU A 8 -2.43 -9.12 1.90
CA LEU A 8 -1.03 -8.67 1.90
C LEU A 8 -0.65 -8.03 3.25
N SER A 9 -1.48 -7.14 3.81
CA SER A 9 -1.23 -6.53 5.12
C SER A 9 -1.13 -7.51 6.31
N ARG A 10 -1.55 -8.77 6.14
CA ARG A 10 -1.51 -9.81 7.17
C ARG A 10 -0.46 -10.88 6.92
N MET A 11 -0.26 -11.24 5.65
CA MET A 11 0.61 -12.34 5.24
C MET A 11 1.96 -11.88 4.71
N TYR A 12 2.23 -10.58 4.67
CA TYR A 12 3.54 -10.10 4.23
C TYR A 12 4.65 -10.66 5.15
N PRO A 13 5.71 -11.29 4.61
CA PRO A 13 6.66 -12.04 5.41
C PRO A 13 7.43 -11.20 6.45
N CYS A 14 7.57 -9.90 6.21
CA CYS A 14 8.17 -8.97 7.15
C CYS A 14 7.09 -8.41 8.09
N LYS A 15 7.16 -8.76 9.38
CA LYS A 15 6.18 -8.34 10.39
C LYS A 15 6.05 -6.82 10.51
N GLU A 16 7.16 -6.10 10.67
CA GLU A 16 7.16 -4.64 10.83
C GLU A 16 6.61 -3.95 9.58
N CYS A 17 6.97 -4.46 8.40
CA CYS A 17 6.44 -3.99 7.13
C CYS A 17 4.92 -4.24 7.02
N ALA A 18 4.43 -5.41 7.44
CA ALA A 18 3.00 -5.74 7.45
C ALA A 18 2.21 -4.82 8.40
N ASP A 19 2.73 -4.60 9.61
CA ASP A 19 2.10 -3.72 10.60
C ASP A 19 2.09 -2.26 10.14
N HIS A 20 3.18 -1.77 9.54
CA HIS A 20 3.20 -0.46 8.90
C HIS A 20 2.20 -0.38 7.73
N PHE A 21 2.12 -1.42 6.89
CA PHE A 21 1.20 -1.42 5.75
C PHE A 21 -0.28 -1.41 6.19
N LYS A 22 -0.63 -2.03 7.33
CA LYS A 22 -1.97 -1.87 7.92
C LYS A 22 -2.31 -0.40 8.21
N GLU A 23 -1.35 0.37 8.72
CA GLU A 23 -1.54 1.79 8.99
C GLU A 23 -1.65 2.61 7.70
N VAL A 24 -0.82 2.29 6.70
CA VAL A 24 -0.92 2.88 5.36
C VAL A 24 -2.32 2.65 4.77
N LEU A 25 -2.88 1.44 4.90
CA LEU A 25 -4.22 1.14 4.39
C LEU A 25 -5.34 1.87 5.13
N ARG A 26 -5.20 2.14 6.44
CA ARG A 26 -6.18 2.93 7.19
C ARG A 26 -6.21 4.37 6.72
N SER A 27 -5.04 4.95 6.48
CA SER A 27 -4.89 6.34 6.04
C SER A 27 -5.12 6.53 4.53
N ASN A 28 -5.01 5.46 3.73
CA ASN A 28 -5.13 5.48 2.27
C ASN A 28 -6.07 4.37 1.79
N PRO A 29 -7.40 4.55 1.90
CA PRO A 29 -8.37 3.53 1.50
C PRO A 29 -8.16 3.08 0.05
N VAL A 30 -8.27 1.77 -0.19
CA VAL A 30 -8.05 1.15 -1.52
C VAL A 30 -9.02 1.74 -2.54
N GLN A 31 -8.49 2.32 -3.62
CA GLN A 31 -9.27 2.77 -4.78
C GLN A 31 -9.10 1.75 -5.91
N ALA A 32 -10.19 1.05 -6.27
CA ALA A 32 -10.15 -0.07 -7.22
C ALA A 32 -11.37 -0.12 -8.16
N GLY A 33 -11.99 1.02 -8.43
CA GLY A 33 -13.11 1.17 -9.38
C GLY A 33 -12.69 1.07 -10.85
N SER A 34 -11.40 1.21 -11.17
CA SER A 34 -10.85 0.91 -12.48
C SER A 34 -9.38 0.47 -12.41
N HIS A 35 -8.86 -0.10 -13.49
CA HIS A 35 -7.44 -0.45 -13.60
C HIS A 35 -6.52 0.77 -13.42
N ALA A 36 -6.88 1.91 -14.03
CA ALA A 36 -6.11 3.14 -13.96
C ALA A 36 -6.10 3.69 -12.53
N GLU A 37 -7.26 3.74 -11.88
CA GLU A 37 -7.39 4.19 -10.49
C GLU A 37 -6.58 3.30 -9.53
N PHE A 38 -6.68 1.97 -9.68
CA PHE A 38 -5.93 1.04 -8.86
C PHE A 38 -4.41 1.16 -9.05
N SER A 39 -3.96 1.34 -10.30
CA SER A 39 -2.53 1.54 -10.60
C SER A 39 -1.98 2.81 -9.95
N GLN A 40 -2.75 3.91 -10.00
CA GLN A 40 -2.38 5.17 -9.35
C GLN A 40 -2.37 5.04 -7.83
N TRP A 41 -3.35 4.36 -7.25
CA TRP A 41 -3.37 4.08 -5.81
C TRP A 41 -2.16 3.24 -5.37
N LEU A 42 -1.79 2.21 -6.13
CA LEU A 42 -0.60 1.41 -5.87
C LEU A 42 0.69 2.24 -5.89
N CYS A 43 0.85 3.12 -6.89
CA CYS A 43 2.00 4.03 -6.97
C CYS A 43 2.05 4.97 -5.76
N HIS A 44 0.91 5.56 -5.39
CA HIS A 44 0.80 6.43 -4.23
C HIS A 44 1.23 5.74 -2.94
N VAL A 45 0.69 4.56 -2.62
CA VAL A 45 1.06 3.84 -1.38
C VAL A 45 2.49 3.31 -1.40
N HIS A 46 3.03 2.95 -2.58
CA HIS A 46 4.46 2.64 -2.73
C HIS A 46 5.31 3.86 -2.34
N ASN A 47 4.92 5.05 -2.80
CA ASN A 47 5.62 6.29 -2.49
C ASN A 47 5.51 6.74 -1.03
N VAL A 48 4.45 6.34 -0.30
CA VAL A 48 4.38 6.48 1.16
C VAL A 48 5.52 5.71 1.82
N VAL A 49 5.77 4.46 1.39
CA VAL A 49 6.89 3.66 1.87
C VAL A 49 8.23 4.24 1.44
N ASN A 50 8.38 4.70 0.19
CA ASN A 50 9.61 5.36 -0.26
C ASN A 50 9.98 6.53 0.65
N ARG A 51 9.01 7.39 0.97
CA ARG A 51 9.21 8.51 1.88
C ARG A 51 9.64 8.06 3.27
N SER A 52 9.04 7.00 3.83
CA SER A 52 9.37 6.52 5.18
C SER A 52 10.79 5.96 5.30
N ILE A 53 11.38 5.50 4.18
CA ILE A 53 12.74 4.94 4.14
C ILE A 53 13.75 5.79 3.36
N GLY A 54 13.40 7.05 3.07
CA GLY A 54 14.31 8.01 2.42
C GLY A 54 14.64 7.71 0.95
N LYS A 55 13.78 6.98 0.24
CA LYS A 55 13.93 6.72 -1.20
C LYS A 55 13.30 7.82 -2.06
N PRO A 56 13.78 8.00 -3.31
CA PRO A 56 13.14 8.91 -4.27
C PRO A 56 11.67 8.56 -4.53
N ILE A 57 10.89 9.56 -4.93
CA ILE A 57 9.51 9.39 -5.38
C ILE A 57 9.52 8.83 -6.81
N PHE A 58 8.69 7.82 -7.04
CA PHE A 58 8.42 7.31 -8.38
C PHE A 58 7.34 8.19 -9.06
N PRO A 59 7.58 8.70 -10.29
CA PRO A 59 6.66 9.59 -10.99
C PRO A 59 5.39 8.90 -11.52
#